data_AF-A0A176RUJ6-F1
#
_entry.id   AF-A0A176RUJ6-F1
#
_cell.length_a   1.000
_cell.length_b   1.000
_cell.length_c   1.000
_cell.angle_alpha   90.00
_cell.angle_beta   90.00
_cell.angle_gamma   90.00
#
_symmetry.space_group_name_H-M   'P 1'
#
loop_
_entity.id
_entity.type
_entity.pdbx_description
1 polymer ?
#
loop_
_entity_poly.entity_id
_entity_poly.type
_entity_poly.pdbx_seq_one_letter_code
_entity_poly.pdbx_strand_id
1 'polypeptide(L)'
;MGLIGCGAQAVTQLHALSRVFKIEKVWLFDCHMETAHSFPQRANFLDTCFQVVDAKHLPELLNSVDILCTCTSEKPGHGPVFSPSAYQTHLHINAVGSDFPGKTELPLSLLEKSKVVPDFIPQAIKEGECQQLDEAQIGADLVEVVKNAAHYRHWQTQLTVFDSTGWALEDDVAIRLLLDLAHELKIGTEVQLECISDDPKNPYQFTN
;
A
#
# COMPACT_ATOMS: atom_id res chain seq x y z
N MET A 1 -13.37 -7.97 0.27
CA MET A 1 -12.00 -7.49 0.04
C MET A 1 -11.13 -8.65 -0.41
N GLY A 2 -10.12 -8.41 -1.26
CA GLY A 2 -9.10 -9.37 -1.66
C GLY A 2 -7.71 -8.92 -1.25
N LEU A 3 -6.84 -9.88 -0.94
CA LEU A 3 -5.42 -9.68 -0.65
C LEU A 3 -4.61 -10.63 -1.53
N ILE A 4 -3.71 -10.07 -2.34
CA ILE A 4 -2.67 -10.81 -3.07
C ILE A 4 -1.32 -10.44 -2.46
N GLY A 5 -0.64 -11.44 -1.92
CA GLY A 5 0.43 -11.23 -0.94
C GLY A 5 -0.19 -11.14 0.45
N CYS A 6 0.10 -12.13 1.29
CA CYS A 6 -0.45 -12.27 2.64
C CYS A 6 0.64 -12.02 3.70
N GLY A 7 1.66 -11.22 3.37
CA GLY A 7 2.79 -10.91 4.25
C GLY A 7 2.46 -9.92 5.37
N ALA A 8 3.46 -9.14 5.79
CA ALA A 8 3.30 -8.16 6.88
C ALA A 8 2.31 -7.03 6.52
N GLN A 9 2.46 -6.45 5.33
CA GLN A 9 1.62 -5.33 4.88
C GLN A 9 0.15 -5.70 4.75
N ALA A 10 -0.17 -6.93 4.36
CA ALA A 10 -1.54 -7.40 4.28
C ALA A 10 -2.32 -7.26 5.60
N VAL A 11 -1.65 -7.40 6.75
CA VAL A 11 -2.27 -7.27 8.08
C VAL A 11 -2.69 -5.82 8.33
N THR A 12 -1.81 -4.87 8.06
CA THR A 12 -2.09 -3.43 8.24
C THR A 12 -3.06 -2.90 7.20
N GLN A 13 -3.00 -3.40 5.96
CA GLN A 13 -3.97 -3.09 4.91
C GLN A 13 -5.40 -3.49 5.32
N LEU A 14 -5.58 -4.74 5.78
CA LEU A 14 -6.88 -5.19 6.29
C LEU A 14 -7.32 -4.40 7.52
N HIS A 15 -6.40 -4.15 8.47
CA HIS A 15 -6.70 -3.37 9.65
C HIS A 15 -7.20 -1.97 9.29
N ALA A 16 -6.45 -1.20 8.50
CA ALA A 16 -6.82 0.15 8.11
C ALA A 16 -8.16 0.19 7.36
N LEU A 17 -8.34 -0.68 6.36
CA LEU A 17 -9.56 -0.72 5.57
C LEU A 17 -10.79 -1.13 6.40
N SER A 18 -10.63 -2.01 7.40
CA SER A 18 -11.72 -2.38 8.32
C SER A 18 -12.22 -1.21 9.19
N ARG A 19 -11.42 -0.14 9.34
CA ARG A 19 -11.82 1.07 10.07
C ARG A 19 -12.70 2.00 9.26
N VAL A 20 -12.65 1.88 7.93
CA VAL A 20 -13.37 2.75 6.97
C VAL A 20 -14.53 2.01 6.32
N PHE A 21 -14.38 0.71 6.09
CA PHE A 21 -15.35 -0.15 5.41
C PHE A 21 -15.78 -1.32 6.29
N LYS A 22 -17.04 -1.72 6.15
CA LYS A 22 -17.53 -2.97 6.74
C LYS A 22 -17.04 -4.15 5.89
N ILE A 23 -15.94 -4.78 6.30
CA ILE A 23 -15.37 -5.94 5.59
C ILE A 23 -16.02 -7.23 6.10
N GLU A 24 -16.88 -7.84 5.28
CA GLU A 24 -17.57 -9.09 5.67
C GLU A 24 -16.76 -10.34 5.33
N LYS A 25 -15.97 -10.28 4.25
CA LYS A 25 -15.19 -11.41 3.73
C LYS A 25 -13.88 -10.94 3.12
N VAL A 26 -12.82 -11.69 3.42
CA VAL A 26 -11.47 -11.46 2.90
C VAL A 26 -11.01 -12.69 2.13
N TRP A 27 -10.77 -12.49 0.83
CA TRP A 27 -10.18 -13.49 -0.03
C TRP A 27 -8.66 -13.34 0.01
N LEU A 28 -7.96 -14.45 0.17
CA LEU A 28 -6.52 -14.49 0.42
C LEU A 28 -5.83 -15.32 -0.66
N PHE A 29 -4.82 -14.75 -1.29
CA PHE A 29 -3.90 -15.47 -2.15
C PHE A 29 -2.45 -15.07 -1.82
N ASP A 30 -1.57 -16.07 -1.81
CA ASP A 30 -0.13 -15.90 -1.72
C ASP A 30 0.53 -17.00 -2.55
N CYS A 31 1.68 -16.72 -3.17
CA CYS A 31 2.45 -17.74 -3.88
C CYS A 31 2.98 -18.82 -2.92
N HIS A 32 3.13 -18.49 -1.64
CA HIS A 32 3.43 -19.39 -0.53
C HIS A 32 2.13 -19.68 0.25
N MET A 33 1.51 -20.82 -0.01
CA MET A 33 0.20 -21.16 0.58
C MET A 33 0.22 -21.16 2.12
N GLU A 34 1.34 -21.51 2.76
CA GLU A 34 1.52 -21.42 4.20
C GLU A 34 1.36 -19.97 4.73
N THR A 35 1.77 -18.98 3.96
CA THR A 35 1.62 -17.56 4.30
C THR A 35 0.14 -17.16 4.26
N ALA A 36 -0.60 -17.57 3.22
CA ALA A 36 -2.04 -17.34 3.14
C ALA A 36 -2.81 -18.07 4.25
N HIS A 37 -2.48 -19.33 4.54
CA HIS A 37 -3.14 -20.12 5.59
C HIS A 37 -2.85 -19.62 7.02
N SER A 38 -1.68 -19.03 7.27
CA SER A 38 -1.35 -18.43 8.57
C SER A 38 -1.94 -17.03 8.78
N PHE A 39 -2.37 -16.36 7.70
CA PHE A 39 -2.89 -14.99 7.77
C PHE A 39 -4.06 -14.80 8.74
N PRO A 40 -5.09 -15.68 8.79
CA PRO A 40 -6.20 -15.54 9.74
C PRO A 40 -5.76 -15.47 11.21
N GLN A 41 -4.64 -16.13 11.57
CA GLN A 41 -4.11 -16.06 12.93
C GLN A 41 -3.53 -14.67 13.25
N ARG A 42 -2.87 -14.04 12.27
CA ARG A 42 -2.33 -12.67 12.40
C ARG A 42 -3.41 -11.60 12.38
N ALA A 43 -4.55 -11.89 11.76
CA ALA A 43 -5.69 -10.98 11.62
C ALA A 43 -6.88 -11.32 12.56
N ASN A 44 -6.69 -12.21 13.54
CA ASN A 44 -7.77 -12.68 14.43
C ASN A 44 -8.36 -11.61 15.35
N PHE A 45 -7.70 -10.45 15.44
CA PHE A 45 -8.21 -9.28 16.16
C PHE A 45 -9.38 -8.59 15.42
N LEU A 46 -9.68 -9.03 14.19
CA LEU A 46 -10.83 -8.61 13.41
C LEU A 46 -11.83 -9.76 13.29
N ASP A 47 -13.10 -9.46 13.48
CA ASP A 47 -14.21 -10.41 13.32
C ASP A 47 -14.60 -10.52 11.84
N THR A 48 -13.79 -11.22 11.05
CA THR A 48 -13.94 -11.33 9.59
C THR A 48 -13.78 -12.77 9.11
N CYS A 49 -14.55 -13.16 8.08
CA CYS A 49 -14.41 -14.46 7.44
C CYS A 49 -13.28 -14.45 6.40
N PHE A 50 -12.39 -15.44 6.47
CA PHE A 50 -11.27 -15.60 5.55
C PHE A 50 -11.51 -16.76 4.58
N GLN A 51 -11.22 -16.54 3.30
CA GLN A 51 -11.21 -17.58 2.27
C GLN A 51 -9.86 -17.58 1.57
N VAL A 52 -9.07 -18.63 1.79
CA VAL A 52 -7.83 -18.87 1.06
C VAL A 52 -8.16 -19.49 -0.29
N VAL A 53 -7.55 -18.99 -1.35
CA VAL A 53 -7.67 -19.53 -2.71
C VAL A 53 -6.28 -19.86 -3.27
N ASP A 54 -6.25 -20.77 -4.25
CA ASP A 54 -5.05 -21.06 -5.03
C ASP A 54 -5.03 -20.24 -6.34
N ALA A 55 -3.94 -20.34 -7.10
CA ALA A 55 -3.72 -19.51 -8.29
C ALA A 55 -4.80 -19.67 -9.38
N LYS A 56 -5.40 -20.86 -9.54
CA LYS A 56 -6.45 -21.10 -10.54
C LYS A 56 -7.77 -20.40 -10.20
N HIS A 57 -7.98 -19.99 -8.95
CA HIS A 57 -9.16 -19.27 -8.50
C HIS A 57 -8.93 -17.76 -8.34
N LEU A 58 -7.76 -17.23 -8.73
CA LEU A 58 -7.55 -15.77 -8.80
C LEU A 58 -8.62 -15.02 -9.63
N PRO A 59 -9.09 -15.54 -10.78
CA PRO A 59 -10.19 -14.91 -11.51
C PRO A 59 -11.49 -14.82 -10.70
N GLU A 60 -11.78 -15.83 -9.87
CA GLU A 60 -12.95 -15.82 -8.98
C GLU A 60 -12.80 -14.77 -7.89
N LEU A 61 -11.60 -14.67 -7.30
CA LEU A 61 -11.27 -13.63 -6.31
C LEU A 61 -11.50 -12.23 -6.90
N LEU A 62 -10.92 -11.94 -8.07
CA LEU A 62 -11.03 -10.63 -8.73
C LEU A 62 -12.48 -10.26 -9.08
N ASN A 63 -13.29 -11.25 -9.43
CA ASN A 63 -14.71 -11.07 -9.70
C ASN A 63 -15.58 -10.99 -8.43
N SER A 64 -15.04 -11.27 -7.24
CA SER A 64 -15.81 -11.37 -5.99
C SER A 64 -15.50 -10.28 -4.96
N VAL A 65 -14.64 -9.32 -5.29
CA VAL A 65 -14.18 -8.29 -4.35
C VAL A 65 -14.43 -6.88 -4.88
N ASP A 66 -14.80 -5.98 -3.97
CA ASP A 66 -14.95 -4.55 -4.26
C ASP A 66 -13.63 -3.78 -4.13
N ILE A 67 -12.76 -4.25 -3.23
CA ILE A 67 -11.44 -3.70 -2.96
C ILE A 67 -10.42 -4.83 -2.99
N LEU A 68 -9.33 -4.64 -3.72
CA LEU A 68 -8.15 -5.51 -3.77
C LEU A 68 -6.95 -4.74 -3.22
N CYS A 69 -6.11 -5.38 -2.41
CA CYS A 69 -4.74 -4.90 -2.19
C CYS A 69 -3.75 -5.92 -2.73
N THR A 70 -2.77 -5.44 -3.51
CA THR A 70 -1.58 -6.20 -3.87
C THR A 70 -0.42 -5.71 -3.01
N CYS A 71 0.26 -6.62 -2.33
CA CYS A 71 1.35 -6.29 -1.40
C CYS A 71 2.39 -7.43 -1.35
N THR A 72 2.84 -7.84 -2.53
CA THR A 72 3.80 -8.92 -2.73
C THR A 72 5.25 -8.42 -2.68
N SER A 73 6.17 -9.35 -2.47
CA SER A 73 7.61 -9.11 -2.48
C SER A 73 8.28 -9.67 -3.74
N GLU A 74 7.55 -9.75 -4.86
CA GLU A 74 8.09 -10.27 -6.12
C GLU A 74 9.27 -9.44 -6.62
N LYS A 75 10.19 -10.08 -7.35
CA LYS A 75 11.38 -9.41 -7.88
C LYS A 75 11.03 -8.57 -9.12
N PRO A 76 11.84 -7.54 -9.45
CA PRO A 76 11.69 -6.83 -10.72
C PRO A 76 11.59 -7.80 -11.91
N GLY A 77 10.59 -7.57 -12.78
CA GLY A 77 10.31 -8.42 -13.95
C GLY A 77 9.51 -9.70 -13.70
N HIS A 78 9.05 -9.97 -12.48
CA HIS A 78 8.23 -11.15 -12.15
C HIS A 78 6.72 -10.87 -12.11
N GLY A 79 6.31 -9.61 -12.28
CA GLY A 79 4.91 -9.22 -12.44
C GLY A 79 4.32 -9.57 -13.81
N PRO A 80 2.99 -9.52 -13.97
CA PRO A 80 2.00 -9.18 -12.94
C PRO A 80 1.68 -10.36 -12.00
N VAL A 81 1.19 -10.06 -10.79
CA VAL A 81 0.87 -11.07 -9.75
C VAL A 81 -0.47 -11.80 -10.00
N PHE A 82 -1.22 -11.36 -11.01
CA PHE A 82 -2.38 -12.05 -11.55
C PHE A 82 -2.52 -11.74 -13.05
N SER A 83 -3.23 -12.60 -13.78
CA SER A 83 -3.52 -12.36 -15.20
C SER A 83 -4.80 -11.53 -15.39
N PRO A 84 -4.91 -10.75 -16.48
CA PRO A 84 -6.15 -10.07 -16.83
C PRO A 84 -7.34 -11.04 -16.83
N SER A 85 -8.38 -10.71 -16.07
CA SER A 85 -9.58 -11.53 -15.94
C SER A 85 -10.79 -10.66 -15.65
N ALA A 86 -11.98 -11.26 -15.54
CA ALA A 86 -13.17 -10.52 -15.16
C ALA A 86 -13.03 -9.98 -13.72
N TYR A 87 -13.43 -8.74 -13.54
CA TYR A 87 -13.47 -8.04 -12.27
C TYR A 87 -14.75 -7.23 -12.14
N GLN A 88 -15.10 -6.84 -10.92
CA GLN A 88 -16.19 -5.92 -10.67
C GLN A 88 -15.91 -4.56 -11.33
N THR A 89 -16.91 -3.96 -11.98
CA THR A 89 -16.73 -2.68 -12.70
C THR A 89 -16.31 -1.53 -11.80
N HIS A 90 -16.63 -1.62 -10.50
CA HIS A 90 -16.28 -0.66 -9.44
C HIS A 90 -15.06 -1.07 -8.61
N LEU A 91 -14.29 -2.07 -9.06
CA LEU A 91 -13.12 -2.56 -8.31
C LEU A 91 -12.15 -1.39 -8.03
N HIS A 92 -11.79 -1.25 -6.76
CA HIS A 92 -10.69 -0.39 -6.33
C HIS A 92 -9.47 -1.25 -5.97
N ILE A 93 -8.31 -0.90 -6.48
CA ILE A 93 -7.05 -1.62 -6.19
C ILE A 93 -6.09 -0.68 -5.47
N ASN A 94 -5.58 -1.12 -4.32
CA ASN A 94 -4.40 -0.53 -3.70
C ASN A 94 -3.18 -1.34 -4.15
N ALA A 95 -2.37 -0.78 -5.04
CA ALA A 95 -1.11 -1.38 -5.47
C ALA A 95 -0.01 -0.91 -4.53
N VAL A 96 0.41 -1.77 -3.59
CA VAL A 96 1.32 -1.42 -2.48
C VAL A 96 2.67 -2.10 -2.63
N GLY A 97 2.74 -3.22 -3.35
CA GLY A 97 4.00 -3.94 -3.55
C GLY A 97 4.85 -3.37 -4.68
N SER A 98 4.39 -2.40 -5.47
CA SER A 98 5.19 -1.77 -6.53
C SER A 98 5.95 -0.57 -5.96
N ASP A 99 7.16 -0.82 -5.46
CA ASP A 99 7.97 0.15 -4.71
C ASP A 99 9.43 0.21 -5.20
N PHE A 100 9.74 -0.37 -6.37
CA PHE A 100 11.10 -0.42 -6.89
C PHE A 100 11.14 -0.39 -8.42
N PRO A 101 12.14 0.27 -9.05
CA PRO A 101 12.24 0.29 -10.51
C PRO A 101 12.21 -1.10 -11.15
N GLY A 102 11.27 -1.31 -12.07
CA GLY A 102 11.07 -2.57 -12.77
C GLY A 102 10.27 -3.65 -12.00
N LYS A 103 9.92 -3.39 -10.74
CA LYS A 103 8.95 -4.19 -9.97
C LYS A 103 7.55 -3.63 -10.23
N THR A 104 6.61 -4.50 -10.60
CA THR A 104 5.19 -4.19 -10.83
C THR A 104 4.36 -5.40 -10.45
N GLU A 105 3.12 -5.17 -10.06
CA GLU A 105 2.17 -6.19 -9.65
C GLU A 105 0.97 -6.26 -10.60
N LEU A 106 0.54 -5.14 -11.18
CA LEU A 106 -0.69 -5.10 -11.97
C LEU A 106 -0.43 -5.32 -13.47
N PRO A 107 -1.35 -5.99 -14.19
CA PRO A 107 -1.27 -6.05 -15.64
C PRO A 107 -1.46 -4.67 -16.28
N LEU A 108 -0.60 -4.29 -17.24
CA LEU A 108 -0.72 -3.04 -18.02
C LEU A 108 -2.14 -2.82 -18.56
N SER A 109 -2.74 -3.84 -19.19
CA SER A 109 -4.10 -3.73 -19.76
C SER A 109 -5.22 -3.41 -18.75
N LEU A 110 -4.98 -3.63 -17.45
CA LEU A 110 -5.87 -3.21 -16.38
C LEU A 110 -5.61 -1.74 -16.02
N LEU A 111 -4.34 -1.36 -15.87
CA LEU A 111 -3.92 0.01 -15.59
C LEU A 111 -4.45 0.99 -16.64
N GLU A 112 -4.29 0.69 -17.92
CA GLU A 112 -4.75 1.52 -19.05
C GLU A 112 -6.26 1.81 -19.04
N LYS A 113 -7.06 0.97 -18.35
CA LYS A 113 -8.51 1.12 -18.23
C LYS A 113 -8.94 1.77 -16.92
N SER A 114 -8.02 1.92 -15.98
CA SER A 114 -8.30 2.39 -14.63
C SER A 114 -8.13 3.90 -14.49
N LYS A 115 -8.78 4.48 -13.47
CA LYS A 115 -8.37 5.80 -12.96
C LYS A 115 -7.21 5.58 -11.99
N VAL A 116 -6.00 5.87 -12.44
CA VAL A 116 -4.78 5.70 -11.63
C VAL A 116 -4.52 6.98 -10.84
N VAL A 117 -4.37 6.83 -9.53
CA VAL A 117 -4.10 7.89 -8.56
C VAL A 117 -2.82 7.49 -7.82
N PRO A 118 -1.66 8.05 -8.18
CA PRO A 118 -0.44 7.82 -7.41
C PRO A 118 -0.41 8.65 -6.13
N ASP A 119 0.31 8.18 -5.12
CA ASP A 119 0.64 8.97 -3.93
C ASP A 119 1.51 10.19 -4.25
N PHE A 120 2.59 9.98 -5.02
CA PHE A 120 3.52 11.02 -5.45
C PHE A 120 4.04 10.75 -6.86
N ILE A 121 3.51 11.49 -7.84
CA ILE A 121 3.78 11.27 -9.28
C ILE A 121 5.29 11.13 -9.63
N PRO A 122 6.19 12.04 -9.18
CA PRO A 122 7.60 11.97 -9.58
C PRO A 122 8.34 10.70 -9.13
N GLN A 123 7.79 10.00 -8.14
CA GLN A 123 8.29 8.72 -7.64
C GLN A 123 7.53 7.55 -8.27
N ALA A 124 6.21 7.59 -8.31
CA ALA A 124 5.37 6.56 -8.93
C ALA A 124 5.76 6.21 -10.37
N ILE A 125 6.15 7.19 -11.20
CA ILE A 125 6.60 6.93 -12.58
C ILE A 125 7.93 6.16 -12.68
N LYS A 126 8.67 6.03 -11.57
CA LYS A 126 9.98 5.36 -11.53
C LYS A 126 9.95 4.00 -10.86
N GLU A 127 9.06 3.82 -9.90
CA GLU A 127 9.06 2.64 -9.02
C GLU A 127 7.67 2.08 -8.69
N GLY A 128 6.60 2.81 -9.02
CA GLY A 128 5.22 2.37 -8.89
C GLY A 128 4.68 1.66 -10.12
N GLU A 129 3.39 1.39 -10.13
CA GLU A 129 2.66 0.88 -11.30
C GLU A 129 2.67 1.88 -12.46
N CYS A 130 2.71 3.18 -12.16
CA CYS A 130 2.81 4.25 -13.13
C CYS A 130 4.03 4.14 -14.04
N GLN A 131 5.08 3.39 -13.67
CA GLN A 131 6.22 3.13 -14.56
C GLN A 131 5.84 2.33 -15.82
N GLN A 132 4.66 1.70 -15.85
CA GLN A 132 4.11 1.00 -17.01
C GLN A 132 3.32 1.92 -17.97
N LEU A 133 3.01 3.15 -17.55
CA LEU A 133 2.09 4.04 -18.25
C LEU A 133 2.81 5.22 -18.89
N ASP A 134 2.21 5.75 -19.96
CA ASP A 134 2.56 7.08 -20.46
C ASP A 134 2.05 8.15 -19.48
N GLU A 135 2.78 9.27 -19.34
CA GLU A 135 2.40 10.37 -18.43
C GLU A 135 0.96 10.88 -18.66
N ALA A 136 0.48 10.84 -19.91
CA ALA A 136 -0.87 11.27 -20.27
C ALA A 136 -1.99 10.34 -19.74
N GLN A 137 -1.65 9.14 -19.29
CA GLN A 137 -2.58 8.16 -18.72
C GLN A 137 -2.65 8.24 -17.18
N ILE A 138 -1.71 8.95 -16.55
CA ILE A 138 -1.65 9.11 -15.11
C ILE A 138 -2.64 10.20 -14.69
N GLY A 139 -3.51 9.87 -13.73
CA GLY A 139 -4.54 10.77 -13.23
C GLY A 139 -4.01 11.81 -12.24
N ALA A 140 -4.94 12.39 -11.49
CA ALA A 140 -4.62 13.25 -10.36
C ALA A 140 -3.88 12.47 -9.26
N ASP A 141 -2.97 13.14 -8.54
CA ASP A 141 -2.33 12.56 -7.36
C ASP A 141 -3.30 12.48 -6.17
N LEU A 142 -2.90 11.73 -5.13
CA LEU A 142 -3.68 11.54 -3.92
C LEU A 142 -4.02 12.87 -3.23
N VAL A 143 -3.11 13.85 -3.25
CA VAL A 143 -3.32 15.16 -2.61
C VAL A 143 -4.46 15.93 -3.28
N GLU A 144 -4.48 15.95 -4.61
CA GLU A 144 -5.52 16.57 -5.43
C GLU A 144 -6.87 15.87 -5.20
N VAL A 145 -6.89 14.53 -5.21
CA VAL A 145 -8.11 13.76 -4.96
C VAL A 145 -8.68 14.04 -3.57
N VAL A 146 -7.84 14.08 -2.53
CA VAL A 146 -8.26 14.35 -1.15
C VAL A 146 -8.79 15.78 -1.00
N LYS A 147 -8.11 16.78 -1.57
CA LYS A 147 -8.55 18.19 -1.49
C LYS A 147 -9.85 18.44 -2.24
N ASN A 148 -10.10 17.71 -3.31
CA ASN A 148 -11.25 17.89 -4.19
C ASN A 148 -12.18 16.66 -4.22
N ALA A 149 -12.31 15.93 -3.10
CA ALA A 149 -12.99 14.63 -3.02
C ALA A 149 -14.41 14.60 -3.63
N ALA A 150 -15.16 15.70 -3.54
CA ALA A 150 -16.50 15.81 -4.14
C ALA A 150 -16.46 15.67 -5.68
N HIS A 151 -15.40 16.19 -6.32
CA HIS A 151 -15.19 16.08 -7.77
C HIS A 151 -14.96 14.63 -8.19
N TYR A 152 -14.17 13.88 -7.43
CA TYR A 152 -13.76 12.52 -7.76
C TYR A 152 -14.73 11.43 -7.28
N ARG A 153 -15.79 11.78 -6.54
CA ARG A 153 -16.74 10.82 -5.98
C ARG A 153 -17.36 9.86 -7.01
N HIS A 154 -17.56 10.34 -8.23
CA HIS A 154 -18.12 9.53 -9.32
C HIS A 154 -17.20 8.38 -9.78
N TRP A 155 -15.92 8.38 -9.40
CA TRP A 155 -14.99 7.29 -9.71
C TRP A 155 -15.24 6.03 -8.89
N GLN A 156 -15.97 6.10 -7.77
CA GLN A 156 -16.29 4.94 -6.93
C GLN A 156 -17.09 3.85 -7.64
N THR A 157 -17.73 4.16 -8.78
CA THR A 157 -18.45 3.18 -9.60
C THR A 157 -17.64 2.72 -10.82
N GLN A 158 -16.34 3.03 -10.85
CA GLN A 158 -15.41 2.74 -11.95
C GLN A 158 -14.20 1.96 -11.41
N LEU A 159 -13.41 1.39 -12.33
CA LEU A 159 -12.13 0.78 -12.00
C LEU A 159 -11.15 1.87 -11.57
N THR A 160 -10.61 1.77 -10.37
CA THR A 160 -9.64 2.73 -9.81
C THR A 160 -8.44 2.00 -9.25
N VAL A 161 -7.26 2.62 -9.38
CA VAL A 161 -6.00 2.11 -8.84
C VAL A 161 -5.36 3.22 -8.04
N PHE A 162 -5.11 2.97 -6.75
CA PHE A 162 -4.18 3.75 -5.95
C PHE A 162 -2.79 3.13 -6.12
N ASP A 163 -1.88 3.87 -6.74
CA ASP A 163 -0.47 3.47 -6.92
C ASP A 163 0.36 4.00 -5.74
N SER A 164 0.68 3.10 -4.81
CA SER A 164 1.30 3.42 -3.53
C SER A 164 2.76 2.99 -3.52
N THR A 165 3.65 3.98 -3.56
CA THR A 165 5.11 3.82 -3.50
C THR A 165 5.69 4.16 -2.12
N GLY A 166 4.94 4.88 -1.30
CA GLY A 166 5.37 5.37 0.01
C GLY A 166 6.04 6.73 -0.12
N TRP A 167 5.51 7.73 0.59
CA TRP A 167 6.02 9.09 0.52
C TRP A 167 6.50 9.55 1.90
N ALA A 168 7.69 10.15 1.97
CA ALA A 168 8.28 10.60 3.24
C ALA A 168 7.39 11.54 4.09
N LEU A 169 6.39 12.21 3.48
CA LEU A 169 5.39 12.97 4.23
C LEU A 169 4.53 12.06 5.13
N GLU A 170 4.21 10.86 4.68
CA GLU A 170 3.44 9.86 5.43
C GLU A 170 4.19 9.44 6.68
N ASP A 171 5.51 9.21 6.56
CA ASP A 171 6.39 8.92 7.68
C ASP A 171 6.48 10.09 8.67
N ASP A 172 6.64 11.33 8.19
CA ASP A 172 6.68 12.54 9.05
C ASP A 172 5.37 12.69 9.85
N VAL A 173 4.22 12.47 9.21
CA VAL A 173 2.91 12.52 9.88
C VAL A 173 2.79 11.43 10.95
N ALA A 174 3.20 10.19 10.62
CA ALA A 174 3.14 9.07 11.57
C ALA A 174 4.09 9.28 12.76
N ILE A 175 5.32 9.75 12.52
CA ILE A 175 6.32 10.02 13.55
C ILE A 175 5.85 11.13 14.49
N ARG A 176 5.28 12.23 13.97
CA ARG A 176 4.74 13.30 14.82
C ARG A 176 3.66 12.79 15.76
N LEU A 177 2.73 12.00 15.25
CA LEU A 177 1.70 11.37 16.09
C LEU A 177 2.32 10.48 17.18
N LEU A 178 3.30 9.65 16.83
CA LEU A 178 3.98 8.79 17.81
C LEU A 178 4.75 9.60 18.86
N LEU A 179 5.39 10.71 18.47
CA LEU A 179 6.08 11.61 19.41
C LEU A 179 5.10 12.31 20.35
N ASP A 180 3.97 12.80 19.85
CA ASP A 180 2.93 13.41 20.67
C ASP A 180 2.38 12.42 21.71
N LEU A 181 2.10 11.19 21.28
CA LEU A 181 1.67 10.11 22.18
C LEU A 181 2.76 9.71 23.17
N ALA A 182 4.02 9.65 22.75
CA ALA A 182 5.13 9.31 23.63
C ALA A 182 5.32 10.37 24.73
N HIS A 183 5.18 11.65 24.38
CA HIS A 183 5.20 12.76 25.34
C HIS A 183 4.02 12.69 26.32
N GLU A 184 2.80 12.43 25.83
CA GLU A 184 1.60 12.30 26.68
C GLU A 184 1.75 11.13 27.67
N LEU A 185 2.23 9.98 27.19
CA LEU A 185 2.43 8.77 27.99
C LEU A 185 3.72 8.78 28.82
N LYS A 186 4.56 9.80 28.66
CA LYS A 186 5.88 9.94 29.32
C LYS A 186 6.77 8.70 29.11
N ILE A 187 6.82 8.20 27.88
CA ILE A 187 7.67 7.09 27.47
C ILE A 187 8.80 7.56 26.54
N GLY A 188 9.87 6.79 26.46
CA GLY A 188 11.06 7.10 25.68
C GLY A 188 12.30 7.28 26.55
N THR A 189 13.46 7.43 25.91
CA THR A 189 14.75 7.64 26.56
C THR A 189 15.51 8.73 25.82
N GLU A 190 16.09 9.65 26.57
CA GLU A 190 17.01 10.64 26.01
C GLU A 190 18.36 9.99 25.72
N VAL A 191 18.83 10.10 24.47
CA VAL A 191 20.12 9.61 24.04
C VAL A 191 20.84 10.73 23.31
N GLN A 192 22.07 11.01 23.73
CA GLN A 192 22.92 11.97 23.02
C GLN A 192 23.43 11.33 21.71
N LEU A 193 22.84 11.74 20.58
CA LEU A 193 23.25 11.29 19.25
C LEU A 193 24.34 12.18 18.65
N GLU A 194 24.22 13.49 18.84
CA GLU A 194 25.19 14.48 18.35
C GLU A 194 26.04 15.03 19.50
N CYS A 195 27.32 15.30 19.21
CA CYS A 195 28.21 15.97 20.15
C CYS A 195 28.04 17.48 20.01
N ILE A 196 27.59 18.13 21.07
CA ILE A 196 27.58 19.59 21.15
C ILE A 196 28.91 20.00 21.79
N SER A 197 29.84 20.47 20.96
CA SER A 197 31.10 21.05 21.43
C SER A 197 30.84 22.44 22.00
N ASP A 198 31.44 22.77 23.15
CA ASP A 198 31.37 24.13 23.72
C ASP A 198 32.02 25.16 22.77
N ASP A 199 33.05 24.75 22.04
CA ASP A 199 33.56 25.48 20.89
C ASP A 199 32.99 24.87 19.60
N PRO A 200 31.99 25.52 18.95
CA PRO A 200 31.39 25.01 17.71
C PRO A 200 32.39 24.97 16.53
N LYS A 201 33.58 25.56 16.67
CA LYS A 201 34.68 25.50 15.69
C LYS A 201 35.71 24.43 16.02
N ASN A 202 35.59 23.73 17.14
CA ASN A 202 36.50 22.66 17.55
C ASN A 202 35.84 21.27 17.42
N PRO A 203 35.95 20.62 16.24
CA PRO A 203 35.42 19.28 16.05
C PRO A 203 36.27 18.19 16.72
N TYR A 204 37.30 18.50 17.52
CA TYR A 204 38.11 17.53 18.25
C TYR A 204 37.97 17.66 19.77
N GLN A 205 37.04 18.50 20.27
CA GLN A 205 36.86 18.69 21.72
C GLN A 205 36.57 17.37 22.46
N PHE A 206 35.98 16.39 21.79
CA PHE A 206 35.63 15.07 22.34
C PHE A 206 36.77 14.03 22.29
N THR A 207 37.97 14.37 21.78
CA THR A 207 39.08 13.41 21.66
C THR A 207 40.04 13.39 22.86
N ASN A 208 39.74 14.11 23.95
CA ASN A 208 40.57 14.19 25.15
C ASN A 208 39.94 13.48 26.35
#